data_AF-A0A5E4AKD8-F1
#
_entry.id   AF-A0A5E4AKD8-F1
#
_cell.length_a   1.000
_cell.length_b   1.000
_cell.length_c   1.000
_cell.angle_alpha   90.00
_cell.angle_beta   90.00
_cell.angle_gamma   90.00
#
_symmetry.space_group_name_H-M   'P 1'
#
loop_
_entity.id
_entity.type
_entity.pdbx_description
1 polymer ?
#
loop_
_entity_poly.entity_id
_entity_poly.type
_entity_poly.pdbx_seq_one_letter_code
_entity_poly.pdbx_strand_id
1 'polypeptide(L)'
;MEPQNRRPGACPGCHNPAPDIRNKINRLYRKTFLFHFRNLRWALGRNNTFLCYQVDREERDSTVPIHRGVFKTQVFLETRLHAELCFLYWLHDYPLQFPDQHLQITWFISWSPCSDCAQQVAAFLASHSNLSLTIYAARLYYFWNHSYQEGLRALQREGARVEIMSLREFEHCWENFVYPYDGRPFRPWKNLIRNYHFQPGPLNRESEPSVGGDSQATWDKPVLGAAGTLHGSGGRGPGQRDPGTTELTPEGRGHLSPAQVTPEEAPGSWCLLVTWRVMKLLKKETFHQQFNNQHRAPRPYCRRKTYLCYQLQLKGSPCDQDYFQNKKDRHAEIRFIKKIRSLDLDRSQNYEVTCYLTWSPCPNCAQELVELTRSHPHVRLRLFTSRLYFHWLWRFQEGLRLLWRSGVQIWVMSLREFTHCWVKFVNHGGCPFEPELWDRLEQRSQSIQNRLDRILGLTPVTATCATSCPHPCCSAVLTLEDLTANFRNLQL
;
A
#
# COMPACT_ATOMS: atom_id res chain seq x y z
N MET A 1 16.93 -24.41 -29.58
CA MET A 1 17.82 -24.87 -28.51
C MET A 1 17.16 -24.57 -27.18
N GLU A 2 17.21 -25.54 -26.26
CA GLU A 2 16.44 -25.67 -25.02
C GLU A 2 16.25 -24.40 -24.17
N PRO A 3 15.12 -24.29 -23.44
CA PRO A 3 14.96 -23.29 -22.40
C PRO A 3 15.86 -23.64 -21.22
N GLN A 4 16.77 -22.74 -20.89
CA GLN A 4 17.67 -22.86 -19.75
C GLN A 4 16.87 -23.02 -18.44
N ASN A 5 16.98 -24.23 -17.90
CA ASN A 5 16.82 -24.66 -16.52
C ASN A 5 16.64 -23.51 -15.49
N ARG A 6 15.39 -23.23 -15.11
CA ARG A 6 15.10 -22.45 -13.90
C ARG A 6 15.52 -23.29 -12.70
N ARG A 7 16.58 -22.88 -11.99
CA ARG A 7 16.87 -23.41 -10.65
C ARG A 7 15.64 -23.19 -9.76
N PRO A 8 15.13 -24.22 -9.06
CA PRO A 8 14.03 -24.06 -8.10
C PRO A 8 14.41 -23.03 -7.04
N GLY A 9 13.56 -22.04 -6.81
CA GLY A 9 13.73 -21.05 -5.75
C GLY A 9 13.88 -21.75 -4.40
N ALA A 10 14.89 -21.36 -3.63
CA ALA A 10 15.19 -21.95 -2.32
C ALA A 10 13.94 -21.94 -1.41
N CYS A 11 13.71 -23.06 -0.72
CA CYS A 11 12.63 -23.20 0.25
C CYS A 11 12.71 -22.07 1.30
N PRO A 12 11.60 -21.36 1.61
CA PRO A 12 11.60 -20.24 2.56
C PRO A 12 12.18 -20.58 3.94
N GLY A 13 12.08 -21.84 4.39
CA GLY A 13 12.64 -22.26 5.68
C GLY A 13 14.14 -22.60 5.65
N CYS A 14 14.77 -22.68 4.47
CA CYS A 14 16.22 -22.88 4.33
C CYS A 14 17.02 -21.60 4.61
N HIS A 15 16.39 -20.42 4.67
CA HIS A 15 17.01 -19.23 5.22
C HIS A 15 17.03 -19.39 6.73
N ASN A 16 18.21 -19.53 7.32
CA ASN A 16 18.41 -19.84 8.73
C ASN A 16 18.61 -18.54 9.53
N PRO A 17 17.58 -17.95 10.15
CA PRO A 17 17.80 -16.81 11.03
C PRO A 17 18.14 -17.31 12.45
N ALA A 18 18.74 -16.42 13.26
CA ALA A 18 19.36 -16.72 14.55
C ALA A 18 18.52 -17.62 15.51
N PRO A 19 19.16 -18.41 16.41
CA PRO A 19 18.50 -19.41 17.27
C PRO A 19 17.29 -18.91 18.09
N ASP A 20 17.28 -17.63 18.45
CA ASP A 20 16.27 -16.98 19.29
C ASP A 20 14.89 -16.85 18.59
N ILE A 21 14.84 -16.96 17.25
CA ILE A 21 13.61 -16.83 16.47
C ILE A 21 12.68 -18.04 16.62
N ARG A 22 13.24 -19.19 17.02
CA ARG A 22 12.51 -20.44 17.26
C ARG A 22 11.79 -20.47 18.62
N ASN A 23 11.92 -19.42 19.44
CA ASN A 23 11.34 -19.38 20.78
C ASN A 23 9.81 -19.31 20.76
N LYS A 24 9.19 -20.46 21.04
CA LYS A 24 7.75 -20.63 21.20
C LYS A 24 7.29 -20.18 22.58
N ILE A 25 6.10 -19.60 22.63
CA ILE A 25 5.38 -19.34 23.87
C ILE A 25 4.53 -20.58 24.17
N ASN A 26 4.57 -21.08 25.41
CA ASN A 26 3.79 -22.26 25.80
C ASN A 26 2.28 -21.96 25.80
N ARG A 27 1.86 -20.89 26.48
CA ARG A 27 0.46 -20.46 26.58
C ARG A 27 0.36 -18.93 26.68
N LEU A 28 -0.79 -18.40 26.30
CA LEU A 28 -1.15 -16.99 26.37
C LEU A 28 -1.72 -16.62 27.75
N TYR A 29 -1.40 -15.42 28.22
CA TYR A 29 -2.14 -14.81 29.32
C TYR A 29 -3.56 -14.43 28.88
N ARG A 30 -4.52 -14.56 29.81
CA ARG A 30 -5.93 -14.25 29.59
C ARG A 30 -6.16 -12.87 28.95
N LYS A 31 -5.50 -11.84 29.48
CA LYS A 31 -5.60 -10.46 28.96
C LYS A 31 -5.09 -10.36 27.51
N THR A 32 -4.01 -11.08 27.19
CA THR A 32 -3.45 -11.13 25.84
C THR A 32 -4.42 -11.77 24.86
N PHE A 33 -5.00 -12.92 25.21
CA PHE A 33 -5.99 -13.60 24.36
C PHE A 33 -7.21 -12.70 24.12
N LEU A 34 -7.84 -12.20 25.19
CA LEU A 34 -9.03 -11.35 25.09
C LEU A 34 -8.76 -10.04 24.34
N PHE A 35 -7.54 -9.51 24.38
CA PHE A 35 -7.19 -8.34 23.60
C PHE A 35 -6.98 -8.70 22.12
N HIS A 36 -6.11 -9.67 21.82
CA HIS A 36 -5.66 -9.96 20.46
C HIS A 36 -6.64 -10.82 19.65
N PHE A 37 -7.40 -11.74 20.24
CA PHE A 37 -8.31 -12.62 19.49
C PHE A 37 -9.74 -12.08 19.37
N ARG A 38 -10.07 -10.98 20.06
CA ARG A 38 -11.42 -10.39 19.98
C ARG A 38 -11.79 -9.96 18.56
N ASN A 39 -12.77 -10.61 17.93
CA ASN A 39 -13.14 -10.46 16.52
C ASN A 39 -13.86 -9.12 16.17
N LEU A 40 -13.33 -7.99 16.63
CA LEU A 40 -13.88 -6.67 16.33
C LEU A 40 -13.81 -6.36 14.83
N ARG A 41 -14.89 -5.78 14.30
CA ARG A 41 -14.94 -5.27 12.92
C ARG A 41 -13.84 -4.25 12.63
N TRP A 42 -13.54 -3.40 13.62
CA TRP A 42 -12.46 -2.41 13.56
C TRP A 42 -11.65 -2.52 14.84
N ALA A 43 -10.39 -2.91 14.70
CA ALA A 43 -9.49 -3.13 15.81
C ALA A 43 -8.32 -2.13 15.76
N LEU A 44 -8.29 -1.20 16.71
CA LEU A 44 -7.19 -0.24 16.89
C LEU A 44 -6.16 -0.78 17.90
N GLY A 45 -4.89 -0.40 17.73
CA GLY A 45 -3.81 -0.67 18.69
C GLY A 45 -3.30 -2.11 18.78
N ARG A 46 -3.78 -3.02 17.91
CA ARG A 46 -3.32 -4.42 17.87
C ARG A 46 -2.12 -4.56 16.95
N ASN A 47 -0.95 -4.18 17.45
CA ASN A 47 0.28 -4.16 16.66
C ASN A 47 1.01 -5.52 16.62
N ASN A 48 0.49 -6.58 17.25
CA ASN A 48 1.08 -7.92 17.23
C ASN A 48 0.07 -8.95 16.74
N THR A 49 0.55 -9.87 15.92
CA THR A 49 -0.16 -11.09 15.52
C THR A 49 0.29 -12.22 16.42
N PHE A 50 -0.66 -12.92 17.03
CA PHE A 50 -0.46 -14.19 17.72
C PHE A 50 -1.03 -15.32 16.86
N LEU A 51 -0.28 -16.42 16.78
CA LEU A 51 -0.58 -17.64 16.04
C LEU A 51 -0.43 -18.81 17.02
N CYS A 52 -1.54 -19.38 17.44
CA CYS A 52 -1.57 -20.62 18.20
C CYS A 52 -1.60 -21.78 17.20
N TYR A 53 -0.72 -22.76 17.33
CA TYR A 53 -0.64 -23.89 16.39
C TYR A 53 -0.83 -25.22 17.10
N GLN A 54 -1.41 -26.16 16.37
CA GLN A 54 -1.51 -27.56 16.71
C GLN A 54 -1.00 -28.38 15.53
N VAL A 55 -0.13 -29.36 15.79
CA VAL A 55 0.37 -30.31 14.79
C VAL A 55 -0.04 -31.69 15.24
N ASP A 56 -0.88 -32.32 14.42
CA ASP A 56 -1.39 -33.66 14.63
C ASP A 56 -0.82 -34.61 13.56
N ARG A 57 -0.62 -35.86 13.93
CA ARG A 57 -0.23 -36.94 13.02
C ARG A 57 -1.44 -37.78 12.68
N GLU A 58 -1.55 -38.17 11.41
CA GLU A 58 -2.55 -39.13 10.96
C GLU A 58 -2.10 -40.56 11.27
N GLU A 59 -2.96 -41.29 11.98
CA GLU A 59 -2.85 -42.73 12.22
C GLU A 59 -4.07 -43.43 11.62
N ARG A 60 -3.99 -44.76 11.43
CA ARG A 60 -4.92 -45.57 10.60
C ARG A 60 -6.42 -45.28 10.81
N ASP A 61 -6.84 -44.88 12.02
CA ASP A 61 -8.24 -44.54 12.34
C ASP A 61 -8.41 -43.25 13.18
N SER A 62 -7.35 -42.46 13.41
CA SER A 62 -7.43 -41.25 14.28
C SER A 62 -6.31 -40.24 14.03
N THR A 63 -6.44 -39.05 14.64
CA THR A 63 -5.37 -38.05 14.67
C THR A 63 -4.79 -37.89 16.08
N VAL A 64 -3.46 -37.92 16.19
CA VAL A 64 -2.74 -37.84 17.48
C VAL A 64 -2.01 -36.49 17.59
N PRO A 65 -2.30 -35.66 18.61
CA PRO A 65 -1.61 -34.39 18.79
C PRO A 65 -0.15 -34.55 19.22
N ILE A 66 0.78 -33.98 18.45
CA ILE A 66 2.23 -34.08 18.72
C ILE A 66 2.76 -32.81 19.35
N HIS A 67 2.45 -31.67 18.75
CA HIS A 67 2.99 -30.39 19.16
C HIS A 67 1.91 -29.32 19.22
N ARG A 68 2.03 -28.49 20.26
CA ARG A 68 1.24 -27.28 20.43
C ARG A 68 2.10 -26.17 20.98
N GLY A 69 1.78 -24.94 20.57
CA GLY A 69 2.46 -23.76 21.06
C GLY A 69 1.93 -22.50 20.44
N VAL A 70 2.58 -21.39 20.75
CA VAL A 70 2.17 -20.07 20.28
C VAL A 70 3.37 -19.30 19.75
N PHE A 71 3.25 -18.79 18.53
CA PHE A 71 4.15 -17.80 17.97
C PHE A 71 3.52 -16.41 18.03
N LYS A 72 4.36 -15.40 18.17
CA LYS A 72 3.97 -14.00 18.02
C LYS A 72 4.88 -13.32 17.02
N THR A 73 4.42 -12.21 16.46
CA THR A 73 5.29 -11.30 15.71
C THR A 73 6.52 -10.95 16.55
N GLN A 74 7.70 -11.14 15.98
CA GLN A 74 8.99 -10.82 16.58
C GLN A 74 9.61 -9.59 15.89
N VAL A 75 10.43 -8.84 16.63
CA VAL A 75 11.18 -7.69 16.11
C VAL A 75 12.65 -7.96 16.40
N PHE A 76 13.46 -8.07 15.35
CA PHE A 76 14.89 -8.38 15.44
C PHE A 76 15.69 -7.40 14.59
N LEU A 77 16.65 -6.70 15.19
CA LEU A 77 17.58 -5.76 14.52
C LEU A 77 16.90 -4.90 13.43
N GLU A 78 15.80 -4.22 13.80
CA GLU A 78 14.97 -3.37 12.92
C GLU A 78 14.11 -4.07 11.85
N THR A 79 14.15 -5.40 11.76
CA THR A 79 13.25 -6.21 10.92
C THR A 79 12.12 -6.79 11.75
N ARG A 80 10.91 -6.82 11.17
CA ARG A 80 9.71 -7.32 11.84
C ARG A 80 9.29 -8.63 11.19
N LEU A 81 9.42 -9.73 11.94
CA LEU A 81 9.05 -11.06 11.47
C LEU A 81 7.64 -11.42 11.92
N HIS A 82 6.82 -11.84 10.98
CA HIS A 82 5.43 -12.23 11.23
C HIS A 82 5.34 -13.62 11.87
N ALA A 83 4.27 -13.88 12.61
CA ALA A 83 4.13 -15.10 13.41
C ALA A 83 4.08 -16.36 12.51
N GLU A 84 3.51 -16.21 11.31
CA GLU A 84 3.44 -17.21 10.25
C GLU A 84 4.84 -17.68 9.83
N LEU A 85 5.77 -16.73 9.63
CA LEU A 85 7.14 -17.05 9.23
C LEU A 85 7.96 -17.61 10.39
N CYS A 86 7.75 -17.12 11.63
CA CYS A 86 8.35 -17.73 12.82
C CYS A 86 7.97 -19.22 12.92
N PHE A 87 6.69 -19.54 12.66
CA PHE A 87 6.22 -20.92 12.63
C PHE A 87 6.88 -21.73 11.51
N LEU A 88 6.97 -21.21 10.28
CA LEU A 88 7.62 -21.92 9.17
C LEU A 88 9.10 -22.21 9.46
N TYR A 89 9.84 -21.26 10.02
CA TYR A 89 11.24 -21.49 10.40
C TYR A 89 11.39 -22.55 11.49
N TRP A 90 10.46 -22.61 12.43
CA TRP A 90 10.44 -23.66 13.43
C TRP A 90 10.06 -25.02 12.83
N LEU A 91 9.09 -25.04 11.91
CA LEU A 91 8.60 -26.27 11.30
C LEU A 91 9.58 -26.82 10.26
N HIS A 92 10.41 -26.01 9.60
CA HIS A 92 11.20 -26.41 8.43
C HIS A 92 11.94 -27.75 8.55
N ASP A 93 12.60 -27.99 9.68
CA ASP A 93 13.41 -29.19 9.88
C ASP A 93 12.56 -30.41 10.32
N TYR A 94 11.27 -30.20 10.61
CA TYR A 94 10.37 -31.19 11.22
C TYR A 94 9.77 -32.19 10.22
N PRO A 95 9.25 -31.79 9.04
CA PRO A 95 8.79 -32.73 8.01
C PRO A 95 9.89 -33.69 7.53
N LEU A 96 11.15 -33.24 7.50
CA LEU A 96 12.29 -34.09 7.10
C LEU A 96 12.54 -35.25 8.07
N GLN A 97 12.05 -35.16 9.31
CA GLN A 97 12.19 -36.21 10.32
C GLN A 97 11.10 -37.29 10.19
N PHE A 98 10.04 -37.03 9.43
CA PHE A 98 8.89 -37.94 9.25
C PHE A 98 8.40 -37.96 7.78
N PRO A 99 9.22 -38.48 6.84
CA PRO A 99 8.93 -38.42 5.41
C PRO A 99 7.66 -39.19 4.99
N ASP A 100 7.33 -40.28 5.70
CA ASP A 100 6.22 -41.18 5.33
C ASP A 100 4.91 -40.91 6.07
N GLN A 101 4.81 -39.78 6.79
CA GLN A 101 3.64 -39.47 7.61
C GLN A 101 2.97 -38.17 7.17
N HIS A 102 1.65 -38.21 7.07
CA HIS A 102 0.85 -37.02 6.81
C HIS A 102 0.64 -36.23 8.12
N LEU A 103 1.01 -34.96 8.10
CA LEU A 103 0.87 -34.06 9.25
C LEU A 103 -0.25 -33.06 9.00
N GLN A 104 -1.16 -32.97 9.96
CA GLN A 104 -2.26 -32.01 9.95
C GLN A 104 -1.93 -30.84 10.86
N ILE A 105 -1.78 -29.66 10.27
CA ILE A 105 -1.43 -28.44 10.98
C ILE A 105 -2.69 -27.57 11.08
N THR A 106 -3.03 -27.15 12.30
CA THR A 106 -4.12 -26.21 12.55
C THR A 106 -3.57 -24.94 13.18
N TRP A 107 -3.87 -23.79 12.57
CA TRP A 107 -3.54 -22.46 13.10
C TRP A 107 -4.78 -21.74 13.59
N PHE A 108 -4.70 -21.19 14.80
CA PHE A 108 -5.64 -20.19 15.32
C PHE A 108 -4.91 -18.85 15.39
N ILE A 109 -5.23 -17.95 14.47
CA ILE A 109 -4.47 -16.72 14.26
C ILE A 109 -5.31 -15.47 14.52
N SER A 110 -4.76 -14.53 15.28
CA SER A 110 -5.45 -13.28 15.65
C SER A 110 -5.79 -12.36 14.46
N TRP A 111 -5.03 -12.45 13.37
CA TRP A 111 -5.24 -11.74 12.10
C TRP A 111 -4.93 -12.72 10.97
N SER A 112 -5.71 -12.73 9.89
CA SER A 112 -5.36 -13.53 8.71
C SER A 112 -3.97 -13.14 8.18
N PRO A 113 -3.24 -14.07 7.56
CA PRO A 113 -1.91 -13.78 7.04
C PRO A 113 -1.90 -12.58 6.10
N CYS A 114 -0.82 -11.80 6.11
CA CYS A 114 -0.63 -10.80 5.06
C CYS A 114 -0.36 -11.48 3.70
N SER A 115 -0.49 -10.74 2.60
CA SER A 115 -0.26 -11.28 1.24
C SER A 115 1.07 -12.04 1.08
N ASP A 116 2.05 -11.65 1.87
CA ASP A 116 3.45 -12.00 1.73
C ASP A 116 3.77 -13.28 2.50
N CYS A 117 3.22 -13.35 3.72
CA CYS A 117 3.24 -14.56 4.51
C CYS A 117 2.38 -15.63 3.84
N ALA A 118 1.22 -15.26 3.30
CA ALA A 118 0.35 -16.19 2.58
C ALA A 118 1.06 -16.82 1.37
N GLN A 119 1.78 -16.02 0.57
CA GLN A 119 2.56 -16.55 -0.56
C GLN A 119 3.71 -17.47 -0.13
N GLN A 120 4.44 -17.12 0.93
CA GLN A 120 5.52 -17.97 1.43
C GLN A 120 5.02 -19.28 2.03
N VAL A 121 3.90 -19.24 2.76
CA VAL A 121 3.25 -20.44 3.29
C VAL A 121 2.70 -21.29 2.15
N ALA A 122 2.10 -20.70 1.12
CA ALA A 122 1.67 -21.43 -0.08
C ALA A 122 2.85 -22.13 -0.77
N ALA A 123 3.96 -21.43 -0.99
CA ALA A 123 5.17 -22.04 -1.57
C ALA A 123 5.76 -23.17 -0.70
N PHE A 124 5.66 -23.03 0.63
CA PHE A 124 6.06 -24.09 1.55
C PHE A 124 5.16 -25.33 1.43
N LEU A 125 3.84 -25.16 1.35
CA LEU A 125 2.91 -26.28 1.14
C LEU A 125 3.11 -26.96 -0.22
N ALA A 126 3.35 -26.17 -1.27
CA ALA A 126 3.65 -26.70 -2.61
C ALA A 126 4.90 -27.60 -2.66
N SER A 127 5.86 -27.36 -1.76
CA SER A 127 7.09 -28.17 -1.66
C SER A 127 6.98 -29.35 -0.70
N HIS A 128 5.90 -29.46 0.08
CA HIS A 128 5.71 -30.49 1.11
C HIS A 128 4.32 -31.12 0.98
N SER A 129 4.19 -32.12 0.11
CA SER A 129 2.93 -32.80 -0.17
C SER A 129 2.38 -33.64 1.01
N ASN A 130 3.20 -33.88 2.04
CA ASN A 130 2.81 -34.59 3.25
C ASN A 130 2.17 -33.70 4.33
N LEU A 131 1.93 -32.42 4.04
CA LEU A 131 1.37 -31.46 4.99
C LEU A 131 -0.01 -30.98 4.55
N SER A 132 -0.94 -30.92 5.50
CA SER A 132 -2.21 -30.21 5.34
C SER A 132 -2.29 -29.07 6.35
N LEU A 133 -2.81 -27.92 5.91
CA LEU A 133 -2.90 -26.72 6.74
C LEU A 133 -4.34 -26.21 6.82
N THR A 134 -4.84 -26.01 8.03
CA THR A 134 -6.10 -25.33 8.31
C THR A 134 -5.84 -24.06 9.11
N ILE A 135 -6.32 -22.92 8.64
CA ILE A 135 -6.12 -21.60 9.26
C ILE A 135 -7.47 -21.05 9.70
N TYR A 136 -7.68 -20.91 11.00
CA TYR A 136 -8.78 -20.20 11.61
C TYR A 136 -8.34 -18.79 12.03
N ALA A 137 -8.79 -17.79 11.29
CA ALA A 137 -8.48 -16.39 11.57
C ALA A 137 -9.57 -15.73 12.43
N ALA A 138 -9.19 -15.10 13.53
CA ALA A 138 -10.12 -14.33 14.35
C ALA A 138 -10.66 -13.09 13.59
N ARG A 139 -9.82 -12.50 12.73
CA ARG A 139 -10.13 -11.32 11.92
C ARG A 139 -9.39 -11.36 10.58
N LEU A 140 -10.06 -10.96 9.51
CA LEU A 140 -9.37 -10.75 8.22
C LEU A 140 -8.58 -9.44 8.21
N TYR A 141 -7.32 -9.54 7.82
CA TYR A 141 -6.41 -8.42 7.68
C TYR A 141 -6.51 -7.81 6.27
N TYR A 142 -6.85 -6.52 6.20
CA TYR A 142 -7.01 -5.77 4.93
C TYR A 142 -7.82 -6.50 3.85
N PHE A 143 -8.92 -7.16 4.24
CA PHE A 143 -9.74 -7.98 3.32
C PHE A 143 -10.29 -7.26 2.08
N TRP A 144 -10.35 -5.92 2.11
CA TRP A 144 -10.75 -5.09 0.96
C TRP A 144 -9.64 -4.87 -0.07
N ASN A 145 -8.41 -5.31 0.22
CA ASN A 145 -7.26 -5.15 -0.65
C ASN A 145 -7.06 -6.43 -1.49
N HIS A 146 -7.07 -6.27 -2.81
CA HIS A 146 -6.90 -7.35 -3.77
C HIS A 146 -5.64 -8.20 -3.53
N SER A 147 -4.53 -7.59 -3.09
CA SER A 147 -3.29 -8.33 -2.83
C SER A 147 -3.43 -9.31 -1.66
N TYR A 148 -4.21 -8.97 -0.64
CA TYR A 148 -4.46 -9.83 0.53
C TYR A 148 -5.42 -10.95 0.17
N GLN A 149 -6.48 -10.63 -0.60
CA GLN A 149 -7.39 -11.64 -1.16
C GLN A 149 -6.62 -12.65 -2.01
N GLU A 150 -5.72 -12.18 -2.88
CA GLU A 150 -4.93 -13.05 -3.74
C GLU A 150 -3.94 -13.93 -2.94
N GLY A 151 -3.39 -13.42 -1.85
CA GLY A 151 -2.59 -14.22 -0.92
C GLY A 151 -3.39 -15.35 -0.30
N LEU A 152 -4.61 -15.08 0.18
CA LEU A 152 -5.48 -16.12 0.76
C LEU A 152 -5.95 -17.13 -0.32
N ARG A 153 -6.23 -16.69 -1.55
CA ARG A 153 -6.49 -17.59 -2.68
C ARG A 153 -5.31 -18.49 -2.98
N ALA A 154 -4.09 -17.97 -2.90
CA ALA A 154 -2.89 -18.77 -3.12
C ALA A 154 -2.78 -19.91 -2.12
N LEU A 155 -3.07 -19.65 -0.84
CA LEU A 155 -3.13 -20.70 0.18
C LEU A 155 -4.17 -21.78 -0.15
N GLN A 156 -5.38 -21.37 -0.55
CA GLN A 156 -6.44 -22.31 -0.92
C GLN A 156 -6.09 -23.15 -2.16
N ARG A 157 -5.40 -22.56 -3.15
CA ARG A 157 -4.93 -23.28 -4.34
C ARG A 157 -3.92 -24.36 -4.00
N GLU A 158 -3.08 -24.15 -2.99
CA GLU A 158 -2.13 -25.14 -2.46
C GLU A 158 -2.75 -26.07 -1.39
N GLY A 159 -4.09 -26.14 -1.32
CA GLY A 159 -4.81 -27.08 -0.47
C GLY A 159 -5.03 -26.63 0.99
N ALA A 160 -4.60 -25.42 1.37
CA ALA A 160 -4.86 -24.93 2.73
C ALA A 160 -6.30 -24.46 2.91
N ARG A 161 -6.94 -24.86 4.01
CA ARG A 161 -8.25 -24.35 4.40
C ARG A 161 -8.10 -23.03 5.16
N VAL A 162 -8.86 -22.01 4.80
CA VAL A 162 -8.83 -20.70 5.47
C VAL A 162 -10.24 -20.32 5.87
N GLU A 163 -10.48 -20.18 7.17
CA GLU A 163 -11.79 -19.95 7.77
C GLU A 163 -11.75 -18.86 8.84
N ILE A 164 -12.91 -18.31 9.19
CA ILE A 164 -13.04 -17.38 10.32
C ILE A 164 -13.33 -18.19 11.59
N MET A 165 -12.68 -17.84 12.70
CA MET A 165 -12.97 -18.47 13.99
C MET A 165 -14.44 -18.27 14.39
N SER A 166 -15.17 -19.37 14.52
CA SER A 166 -16.49 -19.41 15.15
C SER A 166 -16.35 -19.49 16.67
N LEU A 167 -17.48 -19.61 17.38
CA LEU A 167 -17.46 -19.81 18.83
C LEU A 167 -16.64 -21.05 19.22
N ARG A 168 -16.77 -22.16 18.46
CA ARG A 168 -16.08 -23.42 18.74
C ARG A 168 -14.57 -23.27 18.70
N GLU A 169 -14.03 -22.58 17.70
CA GLU A 169 -12.59 -22.35 17.61
C GLU A 169 -12.09 -21.39 18.69
N PHE A 170 -12.90 -20.43 19.15
CA PHE A 170 -12.52 -19.59 20.28
C PHE A 170 -12.50 -20.38 21.60
N GLU A 171 -13.44 -21.28 21.82
CA GLU A 171 -13.47 -22.18 22.98
C GLU A 171 -12.27 -23.13 22.97
N HIS A 172 -12.03 -23.81 21.84
CA HIS A 172 -10.86 -24.68 21.67
C HIS A 172 -9.56 -23.93 21.90
N CYS A 173 -9.44 -22.72 21.35
CA CYS A 173 -8.22 -21.93 21.50
C CYS A 173 -8.02 -21.46 22.95
N TRP A 174 -9.10 -21.19 23.70
CA TRP A 174 -9.03 -20.83 25.11
C TRP A 174 -8.53 -21.99 25.96
N GLU A 175 -9.12 -23.18 25.80
CA GLU A 175 -8.81 -24.35 26.60
C GLU A 175 -7.37 -24.84 26.41
N ASN A 176 -6.90 -24.82 25.16
CA ASN A 176 -5.61 -25.41 24.79
C ASN A 176 -4.44 -24.43 24.87
N PHE A 177 -4.66 -23.13 24.64
CA PHE A 177 -3.58 -22.15 24.48
C PHE A 177 -3.61 -21.00 25.50
N VAL A 178 -4.58 -20.94 26.41
CA VAL A 178 -4.62 -19.92 27.48
C VAL A 178 -4.26 -20.57 28.83
N TYR A 179 -3.56 -19.83 29.69
CA TYR A 179 -3.27 -20.31 31.05
C TYR A 179 -4.58 -20.50 31.84
N PRO A 180 -4.80 -21.70 32.43
CA PRO A 180 -5.93 -21.94 33.31
C PRO A 180 -5.64 -21.22 34.63
N TYR A 181 -6.39 -20.16 34.93
CA TYR A 181 -6.21 -19.41 36.19
C TYR A 181 -7.25 -19.79 37.24
N ASP A 182 -8.48 -20.13 36.82
CA ASP A 182 -9.63 -20.35 37.69
C ASP A 182 -10.54 -21.49 37.19
N GLY A 183 -10.08 -22.27 36.21
CA GLY A 183 -10.88 -23.32 35.57
C GLY A 183 -12.13 -22.80 34.84
N ARG A 184 -12.27 -21.47 34.67
CA ARG A 184 -13.49 -20.92 34.05
C ARG A 184 -13.49 -21.16 32.55
N PRO A 185 -14.65 -21.56 31.99
CA PRO A 185 -14.80 -21.71 30.56
C PRO A 185 -14.66 -20.36 29.87
N PHE A 186 -14.40 -20.41 28.56
CA PHE A 186 -14.38 -19.23 27.72
C PHE A 186 -15.73 -18.49 27.84
N ARG A 187 -15.67 -17.17 28.06
CA ARG A 187 -16.86 -16.31 28.06
C ARG A 187 -16.87 -15.47 26.79
N PRO A 188 -17.82 -15.69 25.87
CA PRO A 188 -17.96 -14.89 24.66
C PRO A 188 -18.13 -13.41 24.98
N TRP A 189 -17.44 -12.55 24.25
CA TRP A 189 -17.65 -11.10 24.35
C TRP A 189 -18.91 -10.67 23.60
N LYS A 190 -19.44 -9.49 23.97
CA LYS A 190 -20.55 -8.86 23.26
C LYS A 190 -20.26 -8.76 21.75
N ASN A 191 -21.22 -9.17 20.94
CA ASN A 191 -21.18 -9.21 19.48
C ASN A 191 -20.23 -10.25 18.85
N LEU A 192 -19.73 -11.26 19.57
CA LEU A 192 -18.86 -12.30 18.98
C LEU A 192 -19.52 -12.97 17.75
N ILE A 193 -20.72 -13.54 17.93
CA ILE A 193 -21.48 -14.23 16.87
C ILE A 193 -21.86 -13.26 15.76
N ARG A 194 -22.32 -12.06 16.12
CA ARG A 194 -22.62 -11.01 15.15
C ARG A 194 -21.40 -10.72 14.27
N ASN A 195 -20.24 -10.48 14.86
CA ASN A 195 -19.03 -10.17 14.09
C ASN A 195 -18.55 -11.34 13.23
N TYR A 196 -18.78 -12.59 13.66
CA TYR A 196 -18.51 -13.77 12.83
C TYR A 196 -19.29 -13.71 11.51
N HIS A 197 -20.61 -13.49 11.57
CA HIS A 197 -21.45 -13.37 10.37
C HIS A 197 -21.19 -12.12 9.52
N PHE A 198 -20.70 -11.03 10.13
CA PHE A 198 -20.38 -9.79 9.41
C PHE A 198 -18.98 -9.79 8.77
N GLN A 199 -18.11 -10.75 9.08
CA GLN A 199 -16.87 -10.89 8.34
C GLN A 199 -17.18 -11.45 6.96
N PRO A 200 -16.68 -10.80 5.88
CA PRO A 200 -16.83 -11.39 4.56
C PRO A 200 -16.16 -12.76 4.60
N GLY A 201 -16.86 -13.78 4.09
CA GLY A 201 -16.30 -15.13 4.01
C GLY A 201 -14.94 -15.07 3.31
N PRO A 202 -13.95 -15.88 3.75
CA PRO A 202 -12.59 -15.77 3.25
C PRO A 202 -12.44 -16.08 1.77
N LEU A 203 -13.47 -16.64 1.09
CA LEU A 203 -13.79 -16.55 -0.35
C LEU A 203 -14.72 -17.73 -0.72
N ASN A 204 -16.04 -17.64 -0.50
CA ASN A 204 -17.08 -18.46 -1.15
C ASN A 204 -18.51 -18.02 -0.77
N ARG A 205 -19.14 -17.29 -1.70
CA ARG A 205 -20.58 -17.30 -2.02
C ARG A 205 -20.69 -16.99 -3.51
N GLU A 206 -20.14 -17.87 -4.34
CA GLU A 206 -20.48 -17.93 -5.76
C GLU A 206 -21.53 -19.02 -5.91
N SER A 207 -22.77 -18.57 -6.12
CA SER A 207 -23.89 -19.23 -6.84
C SER A 207 -24.13 -20.73 -6.67
N GLU A 208 -25.11 -21.09 -5.83
CA GLU A 208 -26.10 -22.12 -6.22
C GLU A 208 -27.27 -21.43 -6.94
N PRO A 209 -27.81 -21.98 -8.04
CA PRO A 209 -28.90 -21.37 -8.77
C PRO A 209 -30.23 -21.67 -8.08
N SER A 210 -30.64 -20.83 -7.12
CA SER A 210 -32.01 -20.82 -6.63
C SER A 210 -32.84 -19.82 -7.44
N VAL A 211 -33.86 -20.36 -8.10
CA VAL A 211 -34.87 -19.68 -8.91
C VAL A 211 -35.54 -18.53 -8.14
N GLY A 212 -35.54 -17.34 -8.73
CA GLY A 212 -36.52 -16.27 -8.50
C GLY A 212 -36.19 -15.23 -7.42
N GLY A 213 -35.97 -13.99 -7.85
CA GLY A 213 -36.09 -12.78 -7.00
C GLY A 213 -34.86 -11.87 -7.05
N ASP A 214 -34.97 -10.79 -7.83
CA ASP A 214 -33.98 -9.71 -7.96
C ASP A 214 -33.47 -9.19 -6.61
N SER A 215 -32.14 -9.24 -6.40
CA SER A 215 -31.40 -8.36 -5.50
C SER A 215 -29.88 -8.53 -5.72
N GLN A 216 -29.31 -7.63 -6.52
CA GLN A 216 -27.90 -7.54 -6.84
C GLN A 216 -27.11 -7.03 -5.61
N ALA A 217 -26.45 -7.92 -4.87
CA ALA A 217 -25.56 -7.55 -3.77
C ALA A 217 -24.16 -7.21 -4.30
N THR A 218 -23.93 -5.95 -4.66
CA THR A 218 -22.62 -5.42 -5.04
C THR A 218 -21.76 -5.11 -3.81
N TRP A 219 -20.45 -5.36 -3.91
CA TRP A 219 -19.44 -5.03 -2.89
C TRP A 219 -19.15 -3.52 -2.81
N ASP A 220 -20.17 -2.72 -2.56
CA ASP A 220 -20.03 -1.27 -2.44
C ASP A 220 -19.58 -0.83 -1.03
N LYS A 221 -18.77 0.23 -1.01
CA LYS A 221 -18.33 0.93 0.22
C LYS A 221 -19.54 1.52 0.95
N PRO A 222 -19.65 1.41 2.29
CA PRO A 222 -20.65 2.18 3.01
C PRO A 222 -20.27 3.65 3.03
N VAL A 223 -21.19 4.50 2.59
CA VAL A 223 -21.25 5.93 2.93
C VAL A 223 -21.60 6.03 4.42
N LEU A 224 -20.81 6.77 5.19
CA LEU A 224 -21.12 7.08 6.59
C LEU A 224 -22.26 8.11 6.62
N GLY A 225 -23.49 7.63 6.80
CA GLY A 225 -24.64 8.45 7.16
C GLY A 225 -24.53 8.92 8.61
N ALA A 226 -24.82 10.20 8.82
CA ALA A 226 -24.83 10.86 10.11
C ALA A 226 -25.79 10.16 11.09
N ALA A 227 -25.35 10.06 12.35
CA ALA A 227 -26.21 9.65 13.45
C ALA A 227 -27.35 10.66 13.61
N GLY A 228 -28.59 10.17 13.56
CA GLY A 228 -29.80 10.93 13.84
C GLY A 228 -29.90 11.30 15.31
N THR A 229 -30.25 12.57 15.54
CA THR A 229 -30.70 13.09 16.83
C THR A 229 -32.20 12.74 16.98
N LEU A 230 -32.56 12.29 18.18
CA LEU A 230 -33.90 11.89 18.61
C LEU A 230 -34.94 13.02 18.54
N HIS A 231 -36.18 12.59 18.35
CA HIS A 231 -37.42 13.37 18.31
C HIS A 231 -37.68 14.25 19.55
N GLY A 232 -38.39 15.37 19.28
CA GLY A 232 -39.14 16.17 20.25
C GLY A 232 -40.34 16.83 19.56
N SER A 233 -41.43 16.05 19.46
CA SER A 233 -42.87 16.40 19.41
C SER A 233 -43.35 17.86 19.26
N GLY A 234 -44.33 18.05 18.36
CA GLY A 234 -45.46 18.96 18.62
C GLY A 234 -46.14 19.63 17.40
N GLY A 235 -47.41 19.30 17.13
CA GLY A 235 -48.42 20.31 16.78
C GLY A 235 -49.00 20.39 15.35
N ARG A 236 -50.13 19.68 15.15
CA ARG A 236 -51.40 20.08 14.47
C ARG A 236 -51.40 20.96 13.19
N GLY A 237 -51.92 20.36 12.11
CA GLY A 237 -53.21 20.75 11.49
C GLY A 237 -53.26 21.87 10.42
N PRO A 238 -54.26 21.87 9.51
CA PRO A 238 -54.07 22.13 8.08
C PRO A 238 -54.94 23.27 7.48
N GLY A 239 -54.67 23.66 6.22
CA GLY A 239 -55.57 24.47 5.38
C GLY A 239 -54.86 24.89 4.08
N GLN A 240 -55.18 24.32 2.92
CA GLN A 240 -56.31 24.59 2.01
C GLN A 240 -55.99 25.61 0.89
N ARG A 241 -56.13 25.08 -0.34
CA ARG A 241 -56.69 25.68 -1.58
C ARG A 241 -55.86 26.68 -2.41
N ASP A 242 -55.60 26.22 -3.65
CA ASP A 242 -55.41 26.95 -4.92
C ASP A 242 -56.61 27.88 -5.27
N PRO A 243 -56.75 28.55 -6.46
CA PRO A 243 -55.88 28.65 -7.67
C PRO A 243 -55.81 30.06 -8.34
N GLY A 244 -55.11 30.16 -9.49
CA GLY A 244 -55.62 30.97 -10.61
C GLY A 244 -54.62 31.71 -11.51
N THR A 245 -54.45 31.19 -12.74
CA THR A 245 -54.43 31.88 -14.08
C THR A 245 -53.49 33.08 -14.29
N THR A 246 -52.70 33.18 -15.36
CA THR A 246 -53.08 33.38 -16.79
C THR A 246 -51.75 33.30 -17.62
N GLU A 247 -51.59 32.46 -18.65
CA GLU A 247 -51.71 32.77 -20.11
C GLU A 247 -50.98 34.07 -20.55
N LEU A 248 -50.16 34.23 -21.60
CA LEU A 248 -49.93 33.58 -22.91
C LEU A 248 -48.53 33.98 -23.46
N THR A 249 -48.04 33.21 -24.44
CA THR A 249 -46.79 33.30 -25.23
C THR A 249 -46.89 34.24 -26.46
N PRO A 250 -46.02 34.17 -27.52
CA PRO A 250 -44.73 34.87 -27.66
C PRO A 250 -44.59 35.66 -29.00
N GLU A 251 -43.60 36.56 -29.16
CA GLU A 251 -43.22 37.06 -30.49
C GLU A 251 -41.69 37.29 -30.67
N GLY A 252 -41.19 36.83 -31.82
CA GLY A 252 -40.24 37.57 -32.66
C GLY A 252 -38.73 37.49 -32.36
N ARG A 253 -38.01 36.59 -33.03
CA ARG A 253 -36.58 36.82 -33.37
C ARG A 253 -36.30 36.46 -34.83
N GLY A 254 -35.96 37.49 -35.60
CA GLY A 254 -35.51 37.41 -36.98
C GLY A 254 -34.04 36.98 -37.09
N HIS A 255 -33.79 36.26 -38.18
CA HIS A 255 -32.50 35.82 -38.71
C HIS A 255 -31.69 36.97 -39.32
N LEU A 256 -30.35 36.95 -39.16
CA LEU A 256 -29.40 37.35 -40.20
C LEU A 256 -28.11 36.49 -40.06
N SER A 257 -27.65 35.96 -41.20
CA SER A 257 -26.45 35.13 -41.38
C SER A 257 -25.32 35.92 -42.09
N PRO A 258 -24.07 35.42 -42.09
CA PRO A 258 -22.85 36.24 -42.21
C PRO A 258 -22.29 36.33 -43.65
N ALA A 259 -21.56 37.42 -43.92
CA ALA A 259 -20.84 37.64 -45.17
C ALA A 259 -19.43 37.02 -45.14
N GLN A 260 -19.04 36.47 -46.29
CA GLN A 260 -17.78 35.80 -46.59
C GLN A 260 -16.66 36.79 -46.92
N VAL A 261 -15.43 36.50 -46.51
CA VAL A 261 -14.18 37.10 -47.04
C VAL A 261 -13.16 35.97 -47.24
N THR A 262 -12.60 35.88 -48.45
CA THR A 262 -11.52 34.95 -48.85
C THR A 262 -10.14 35.65 -48.85
N PRO A 263 -9.01 34.89 -48.88
CA PRO A 263 -7.70 35.32 -48.38
C PRO A 263 -6.67 35.66 -49.48
N GLU A 264 -5.65 36.47 -49.13
CA GLU A 264 -4.48 36.75 -49.99
C GLU A 264 -3.15 36.73 -49.15
N GLU A 265 -2.24 35.82 -49.55
CA GLU A 265 -0.75 35.73 -49.52
C GLU A 265 0.07 36.59 -48.52
N ALA A 266 1.18 36.23 -47.84
CA ALA A 266 2.17 35.14 -47.66
C ALA A 266 3.03 35.51 -46.39
N PRO A 267 4.15 34.85 -45.96
CA PRO A 267 4.65 33.47 -46.09
C PRO A 267 4.72 32.73 -44.72
N GLY A 268 4.89 31.41 -44.77
CA GLY A 268 4.85 30.49 -43.62
C GLY A 268 5.87 30.74 -42.51
N SER A 269 5.41 31.37 -41.43
CA SER A 269 5.98 31.24 -40.08
C SER A 269 5.38 30.00 -39.42
N TRP A 270 6.01 28.84 -39.63
CA TRP A 270 5.70 27.62 -38.86
C TRP A 270 6.37 27.68 -37.50
N CYS A 271 5.97 28.63 -36.67
CA CYS A 271 6.33 28.67 -35.26
C CYS A 271 5.28 29.45 -34.49
N LEU A 272 4.77 28.84 -33.41
CA LEU A 272 3.94 29.42 -32.35
C LEU A 272 2.41 29.36 -32.55
N LEU A 273 1.86 28.16 -32.40
CA LEU A 273 0.57 27.98 -31.71
C LEU A 273 0.66 26.82 -30.71
N VAL A 274 1.56 26.95 -29.73
CA VAL A 274 1.31 26.31 -28.44
C VAL A 274 0.27 27.18 -27.76
N THR A 275 -1.01 26.85 -27.94
CA THR A 275 -2.08 27.46 -27.15
C THR A 275 -1.74 27.22 -25.68
N TRP A 276 -1.34 28.26 -24.95
CA TRP A 276 -1.09 28.17 -23.51
C TRP A 276 -2.42 27.85 -22.83
N ARG A 277 -2.68 26.57 -22.62
CA ARG A 277 -3.84 26.09 -21.89
C ARG A 277 -3.75 26.71 -20.49
N VAL A 278 -4.78 27.45 -20.06
CA VAL A 278 -4.82 28.05 -18.73
C VAL A 278 -4.57 26.95 -17.70
N MET A 279 -3.41 27.03 -17.04
CA MET A 279 -3.00 26.03 -16.07
C MET A 279 -3.99 26.00 -14.91
N LYS A 280 -4.44 24.80 -14.56
CA LYS A 280 -5.19 24.63 -13.33
C LYS A 280 -4.20 24.65 -12.17
N LEU A 281 -4.35 25.62 -11.27
CA LEU A 281 -3.57 25.68 -10.03
C LEU A 281 -4.33 25.01 -8.87
N LEU A 282 -3.59 24.48 -7.90
CA LEU A 282 -4.12 23.98 -6.64
C LEU A 282 -4.52 25.15 -5.74
N LYS A 283 -5.56 24.96 -4.91
CA LYS A 283 -5.85 25.89 -3.82
C LYS A 283 -4.79 25.75 -2.72
N LYS A 284 -4.48 26.84 -2.00
CA LYS A 284 -3.51 26.85 -0.89
C LYS A 284 -3.82 25.76 0.13
N GLU A 285 -5.08 25.65 0.55
CA GLU A 285 -5.54 24.70 1.55
C GLU A 285 -5.38 23.25 1.06
N THR A 286 -5.58 23.02 -0.24
CA THR A 286 -5.37 21.70 -0.85
C THR A 286 -3.91 21.30 -0.77
N PHE A 287 -2.98 22.22 -1.06
CA PHE A 287 -1.56 21.93 -0.94
C PHE A 287 -1.16 21.65 0.52
N HIS A 288 -1.47 22.54 1.46
CA HIS A 288 -1.16 22.35 2.87
C HIS A 288 -1.74 21.05 3.44
N GLN A 289 -2.95 20.67 3.03
CA GLN A 289 -3.58 19.45 3.55
C GLN A 289 -3.01 18.17 2.93
N GLN A 290 -2.75 18.19 1.62
CA GLN A 290 -2.48 16.98 0.84
C GLN A 290 -0.99 16.71 0.69
N PHE A 291 -0.14 17.73 0.60
CA PHE A 291 1.31 17.58 0.50
C PHE A 291 2.02 17.55 1.87
N ASN A 292 1.34 17.81 2.98
CA ASN A 292 1.95 17.80 4.31
C ASN A 292 2.51 16.43 4.72
N ASN A 293 3.82 16.37 4.97
CA ASN A 293 4.57 15.12 5.20
C ASN A 293 4.34 14.45 6.57
N GLN A 294 3.46 14.99 7.43
CA GLN A 294 3.10 14.33 8.68
C GLN A 294 2.43 12.98 8.43
N HIS A 295 2.75 11.96 9.25
CA HIS A 295 2.16 10.63 9.13
C HIS A 295 0.63 10.66 9.30
N ARG A 296 0.11 11.47 10.24
CA ARG A 296 -1.32 11.69 10.44
C ARG A 296 -1.74 13.02 9.84
N ALA A 297 -2.96 13.09 9.32
CA ALA A 297 -3.52 14.37 8.89
C ALA A 297 -3.71 15.29 10.11
N PRO A 298 -3.33 16.58 10.01
CA PRO A 298 -3.61 17.55 11.08
C PRO A 298 -5.11 17.67 11.30
N ARG A 299 -5.52 18.07 12.51
CA ARG A 299 -6.94 18.32 12.81
C ARG A 299 -7.38 19.62 12.09
N PRO A 300 -8.63 19.69 11.59
CA PRO A 300 -9.64 18.63 11.56
C PRO A 300 -9.27 17.50 10.59
N TYR A 301 -9.56 16.25 10.97
CA TYR A 301 -9.15 15.09 10.18
C TYR A 301 -9.86 15.08 8.81
N CYS A 302 -9.11 15.43 7.78
CA CYS A 302 -9.60 15.37 6.40
C CYS A 302 -9.02 14.16 5.68
N ARG A 303 -9.82 13.58 4.79
CA ARG A 303 -9.39 12.45 3.96
C ARG A 303 -8.29 12.93 3.00
N ARG A 304 -7.10 12.36 3.15
CA ARG A 304 -6.02 12.57 2.18
C ARG A 304 -6.35 11.88 0.85
N LYS A 305 -6.03 12.57 -0.24
CA LYS A 305 -6.15 12.14 -1.62
C LYS A 305 -4.77 12.16 -2.25
N THR A 306 -4.58 11.38 -3.31
CA THR A 306 -3.31 11.36 -4.03
C THR A 306 -3.34 12.44 -5.09
N TYR A 307 -2.42 13.40 -4.99
CA TYR A 307 -2.08 14.34 -6.06
C TYR A 307 -0.69 14.04 -6.61
N LEU A 308 -0.53 14.29 -7.91
CA LEU A 308 0.72 14.28 -8.67
C LEU A 308 0.76 15.58 -9.48
N CYS A 309 1.69 16.47 -9.17
CA CYS A 309 2.01 17.63 -10.01
C CYS A 309 3.19 17.26 -10.90
N TYR A 310 3.22 17.68 -12.15
CA TYR A 310 4.38 17.44 -13.02
C TYR A 310 4.77 18.68 -13.80
N GLN A 311 6.07 18.76 -14.10
CA GLN A 311 6.64 19.72 -15.02
C GLN A 311 7.43 18.95 -16.08
N LEU A 312 7.09 19.16 -17.35
CA LEU A 312 7.80 18.67 -18.51
C LEU A 312 8.71 19.80 -19.03
N GLN A 313 9.99 19.50 -19.20
CA GLN A 313 10.99 20.44 -19.69
C GLN A 313 11.69 19.89 -20.93
N LEU A 314 11.88 20.76 -21.91
CA LEU A 314 12.72 20.53 -23.08
C LEU A 314 13.96 21.42 -22.97
N LYS A 315 15.15 20.82 -22.93
CA LYS A 315 16.44 21.56 -22.78
C LYS A 315 16.44 22.57 -21.61
N GLY A 316 15.77 22.23 -20.51
CA GLY A 316 15.64 23.07 -19.31
C GLY A 316 14.46 24.05 -19.32
N SER A 317 13.83 24.30 -20.48
CA SER A 317 12.68 25.18 -20.60
C SER A 317 11.36 24.43 -20.38
N PRO A 318 10.49 24.86 -19.46
CA PRO A 318 9.18 24.22 -19.26
C PRO A 318 8.30 24.33 -20.51
N CYS A 319 7.78 23.20 -20.99
CA CYS A 319 6.90 23.16 -22.17
C CYS A 319 5.49 22.60 -21.88
N ASP A 320 5.28 21.84 -20.79
CA ASP A 320 3.95 21.46 -20.29
C ASP A 320 4.03 21.28 -18.76
N GLN A 321 2.97 21.64 -18.03
CA GLN A 321 2.86 21.41 -16.60
C GLN A 321 1.39 21.38 -16.17
N ASP A 322 1.03 20.44 -15.30
CA ASP A 322 -0.33 20.28 -14.76
C ASP A 322 -0.30 19.42 -13.48
N TYR A 323 -1.46 19.15 -12.89
CA TYR A 323 -1.62 18.20 -11.80
C TYR A 323 -2.77 17.21 -12.00
N PHE A 324 -2.60 16.01 -11.45
CA PHE A 324 -3.61 14.97 -11.41
C PHE A 324 -3.96 14.62 -9.98
N GLN A 325 -5.26 14.61 -9.68
CA GLN A 325 -5.81 13.99 -8.48
C GLN A 325 -6.28 12.56 -8.81
N ASN A 326 -6.16 11.63 -7.87
CA ASN A 326 -6.80 10.33 -7.98
C ASN A 326 -8.34 10.46 -8.10
N LYS A 327 -8.92 9.63 -8.96
CA LYS A 327 -10.37 9.50 -9.18
C LYS A 327 -10.82 8.08 -8.82
N LYS A 328 -12.14 7.81 -8.83
CA LYS A 328 -12.68 6.45 -8.63
C LYS A 328 -11.96 5.48 -9.56
N ASP A 329 -11.30 4.50 -8.95
CA ASP A 329 -10.53 3.41 -9.58
C ASP A 329 -9.41 3.86 -10.53
N ARG A 330 -8.92 5.11 -10.40
CA ARG A 330 -7.81 5.64 -11.21
C ARG A 330 -6.81 6.40 -10.34
N HIS A 331 -5.63 5.83 -10.21
CA HIS A 331 -4.48 6.44 -9.54
C HIS A 331 -3.99 7.68 -10.32
N ALA A 332 -3.37 8.63 -9.61
CA ALA A 332 -2.93 9.89 -10.22
C ALA A 332 -1.81 9.65 -11.24
N GLU A 333 -0.93 8.71 -10.93
CA GLU A 333 0.18 8.21 -11.72
C GLU A 333 -0.31 7.67 -13.08
N ILE A 334 -1.35 6.85 -13.08
CA ILE A 334 -1.92 6.31 -14.34
C ILE A 334 -2.54 7.40 -15.20
N ARG A 335 -3.15 8.43 -14.58
CA ARG A 335 -3.67 9.59 -15.32
C ARG A 335 -2.54 10.42 -15.94
N PHE A 336 -1.45 10.60 -15.20
CA PHE A 336 -0.24 11.24 -15.68
C PHE A 336 0.39 10.48 -16.87
N ILE A 337 0.55 9.16 -16.76
CA ILE A 337 1.10 8.33 -17.85
C ILE A 337 0.27 8.48 -19.12
N LYS A 338 -1.07 8.45 -19.00
CA LYS A 338 -1.97 8.68 -20.13
C LYS A 338 -1.78 10.05 -20.77
N LYS A 339 -1.52 11.09 -19.97
CA LYS A 339 -1.22 12.43 -20.49
C LYS A 339 0.12 12.44 -21.24
N ILE A 340 1.20 11.90 -20.68
CA ILE A 340 2.50 11.86 -21.38
C ILE A 340 2.40 11.08 -22.69
N ARG A 341 1.74 9.92 -22.71
CA ARG A 341 1.52 9.14 -23.93
C ARG A 341 0.66 9.86 -24.99
N SER A 342 -0.12 10.85 -24.57
CA SER A 342 -0.93 11.68 -25.49
C SER A 342 -0.19 12.92 -26.00
N LEU A 343 0.98 13.24 -25.42
CA LEU A 343 1.83 14.30 -25.93
C LEU A 343 2.63 13.71 -27.09
N ASP A 344 2.51 14.31 -28.27
CA ASP A 344 3.30 13.94 -29.45
C ASP A 344 4.73 14.52 -29.29
N LEU A 345 5.49 13.95 -28.36
CA LEU A 345 6.85 14.40 -28.03
C LEU A 345 7.81 13.97 -29.14
N ASP A 346 8.65 14.91 -29.60
CA ASP A 346 9.63 14.66 -30.65
C ASP A 346 10.71 13.69 -30.15
N ARG A 347 10.81 12.53 -30.80
CA ARG A 347 11.75 11.46 -30.42
C ARG A 347 13.22 11.85 -30.58
N SER A 348 13.52 12.91 -31.33
CA SER A 348 14.88 13.44 -31.49
C SER A 348 15.36 14.28 -30.30
N GLN A 349 14.43 14.73 -29.46
CA GLN A 349 14.70 15.62 -28.34
C GLN A 349 14.69 14.86 -27.01
N ASN A 350 15.49 15.33 -26.06
CA ASN A 350 15.49 14.80 -24.69
C ASN A 350 14.62 15.68 -23.78
N TYR A 351 13.66 15.04 -23.12
CA TYR A 351 12.76 15.69 -22.18
C TYR A 351 13.04 15.24 -20.74
N GLU A 352 12.94 16.16 -19.80
CA GLU A 352 12.94 15.85 -18.37
C GLU A 352 11.53 16.08 -17.81
N VAL A 353 10.98 15.07 -17.13
CA VAL A 353 9.71 15.17 -16.41
C VAL A 353 9.97 15.05 -14.93
N THR A 354 9.70 16.12 -14.20
CA THR A 354 9.74 16.12 -12.74
C THR A 354 8.33 16.00 -12.18
N CYS A 355 8.10 14.98 -11.34
CA CYS A 355 6.82 14.74 -10.68
C CYS A 355 6.92 14.94 -9.17
N TYR A 356 5.94 15.65 -8.60
CA TYR A 356 5.76 15.84 -7.16
C TYR A 356 4.49 15.12 -6.69
N LEU A 357 4.68 14.07 -5.89
CA LEU A 357 3.61 13.20 -5.41
C LEU A 357 3.35 13.42 -3.93
N THR A 358 2.07 13.40 -3.58
CA THR A 358 1.64 13.34 -2.17
C THR A 358 1.95 12.00 -1.50
N TRP A 359 2.06 10.92 -2.26
CA TRP A 359 2.31 9.55 -1.79
C TRP A 359 3.18 8.84 -2.83
N SER A 360 4.08 7.97 -2.38
CA SER A 360 4.90 7.19 -3.30
C SER A 360 4.02 6.24 -4.14
N PRO A 361 4.41 5.92 -5.39
CA PRO A 361 3.62 5.03 -6.24
C PRO A 361 3.36 3.66 -5.59
N CYS A 362 2.19 3.07 -5.85
CA CYS A 362 1.94 1.67 -5.54
C CYS A 362 2.69 0.73 -6.52
N PRO A 363 2.77 -0.59 -6.28
CA PRO A 363 3.53 -1.51 -7.14
C PRO A 363 3.10 -1.47 -8.61
N ASN A 364 1.79 -1.46 -8.88
CA ASN A 364 1.26 -1.41 -10.24
C ASN A 364 1.60 -0.07 -10.92
N CYS A 365 1.51 1.05 -10.19
CA CYS A 365 1.89 2.35 -10.75
C CYS A 365 3.40 2.45 -10.96
N ALA A 366 4.21 1.88 -10.08
CA ALA A 366 5.65 1.79 -10.26
C ALA A 366 6.02 1.02 -11.54
N GLN A 367 5.38 -0.13 -11.77
CA GLN A 367 5.56 -0.90 -12.99
C GLN A 367 5.18 -0.08 -14.24
N GLU A 368 4.01 0.55 -14.25
CA GLU A 368 3.54 1.37 -15.38
C GLU A 368 4.45 2.58 -15.66
N LEU A 369 5.04 3.20 -14.62
CA LEU A 369 6.03 4.27 -14.79
C LEU A 369 7.34 3.75 -15.42
N VAL A 370 7.77 2.54 -15.08
CA VAL A 370 8.92 1.89 -15.73
C VAL A 370 8.59 1.53 -17.18
N GLU A 371 7.38 1.08 -17.48
CA GLU A 371 6.95 0.82 -18.85
C GLU A 371 6.87 2.12 -19.68
N LEU A 372 6.50 3.25 -19.06
CA LEU A 372 6.58 4.56 -19.69
C LEU A 372 8.02 4.89 -20.10
N THR A 373 9.01 4.74 -19.22
CA THR A 373 10.41 5.07 -19.56
C THR A 373 11.02 4.11 -20.59
N ARG A 374 10.60 2.85 -20.61
CA ARG A 374 11.01 1.90 -21.66
C ARG A 374 10.42 2.25 -23.02
N SER A 375 9.16 2.66 -23.07
CA SER A 375 8.49 3.06 -24.32
C SER A 375 8.92 4.45 -24.81
N HIS A 376 9.42 5.30 -23.92
CA HIS A 376 9.86 6.67 -24.22
C HIS A 376 11.28 6.90 -23.68
N PRO A 377 12.33 6.31 -24.30
CA PRO A 377 13.71 6.43 -23.81
C PRO A 377 14.26 7.86 -23.81
N HIS A 378 13.65 8.74 -24.61
CA HIS A 378 13.94 10.17 -24.70
C HIS A 378 13.29 10.99 -23.56
N VAL A 379 12.53 10.35 -22.66
CA VAL A 379 11.88 10.99 -21.50
C VAL A 379 12.54 10.50 -20.21
N ARG A 380 13.28 11.40 -19.55
CA ARG A 380 13.86 11.16 -18.24
C ARG A 380 12.85 11.52 -17.14
N LEU A 381 12.50 10.55 -16.30
CA LEU A 381 11.53 10.73 -15.22
C LEU A 381 12.22 10.90 -13.86
N ARG A 382 11.85 11.96 -13.13
CA ARG A 382 12.28 12.26 -11.75
C ARG A 382 11.08 12.31 -10.82
N LEU A 383 11.07 11.49 -9.78
CA LEU A 383 9.95 11.40 -8.85
C LEU A 383 10.34 11.95 -7.48
N PHE A 384 9.52 12.85 -6.94
CA PHE A 384 9.63 13.34 -5.58
C PHE A 384 8.34 13.03 -4.83
N THR A 385 8.43 12.38 -3.68
CA THR A 385 7.26 12.06 -2.87
C THR A 385 7.30 12.73 -1.51
N SER A 386 6.18 13.28 -1.07
CA SER A 386 6.02 13.81 0.29
C SER A 386 6.05 12.69 1.34
N ARG A 387 5.46 11.53 1.02
CA ARG A 387 5.27 10.41 1.96
C ARG A 387 5.41 9.08 1.25
N LEU A 388 5.79 8.03 1.98
CA LEU A 388 5.84 6.68 1.41
C LEU A 388 4.50 5.95 1.64
N TYR A 389 3.91 5.41 0.59
CA TYR A 389 2.64 4.71 0.63
C TYR A 389 2.85 3.23 0.98
N PHE A 390 2.22 2.78 2.07
CA PHE A 390 2.28 1.39 2.56
C PHE A 390 3.70 0.79 2.57
N HIS A 391 4.69 1.61 2.90
CA HIS A 391 6.12 1.30 2.84
C HIS A 391 6.60 0.22 3.84
N TRP A 392 5.71 -0.25 4.70
CA TRP A 392 5.93 -1.41 5.57
C TRP A 392 5.61 -2.74 4.88
N LEU A 393 4.93 -2.74 3.73
CA LEU A 393 4.63 -3.93 2.93
C LEU A 393 5.73 -4.16 1.89
N TRP A 394 6.27 -5.38 1.78
CA TRP A 394 7.38 -5.63 0.85
C TRP A 394 6.97 -5.40 -0.61
N ARG A 395 5.74 -5.70 -1.03
CA ARG A 395 5.30 -5.45 -2.43
C ARG A 395 5.47 -3.99 -2.81
N PHE A 396 5.13 -3.08 -1.90
CA PHE A 396 5.30 -1.63 -2.09
C PHE A 396 6.79 -1.26 -2.10
N GLN A 397 7.59 -1.84 -1.20
CA GLN A 397 9.03 -1.68 -1.22
C GLN A 397 9.65 -2.16 -2.54
N GLU A 398 9.20 -3.31 -3.05
CA GLU A 398 9.67 -3.89 -4.31
C GLU A 398 9.26 -3.04 -5.51
N GLY A 399 8.06 -2.44 -5.50
CA GLY A 399 7.68 -1.44 -6.50
C GLY A 399 8.64 -0.24 -6.52
N LEU A 400 9.07 0.25 -5.36
CA LEU A 400 10.07 1.33 -5.28
C LEU A 400 11.46 0.87 -5.73
N ARG A 401 11.88 -0.35 -5.36
CA ARG A 401 13.14 -0.93 -5.84
C ARG A 401 13.13 -1.15 -7.35
N LEU A 402 11.98 -1.55 -7.93
CA LEU A 402 11.80 -1.71 -9.36
C LEU A 402 12.01 -0.39 -10.10
N LEU A 403 11.42 0.71 -9.60
CA LEU A 403 11.67 2.06 -10.14
C LEU A 403 13.16 2.37 -10.14
N TRP A 404 13.79 2.22 -8.97
CA TRP A 404 15.19 2.56 -8.77
C TRP A 404 16.14 1.74 -9.67
N ARG A 405 15.99 0.41 -9.68
CA ARG A 405 16.79 -0.50 -10.52
C ARG A 405 16.56 -0.30 -12.01
N SER A 406 15.41 0.25 -12.41
CA SER A 406 15.09 0.59 -13.80
C SER A 406 15.56 1.99 -14.20
N GLY A 407 16.35 2.68 -13.35
CA GLY A 407 16.89 4.01 -13.62
C GLY A 407 15.88 5.15 -13.38
N VAL A 408 14.69 4.88 -12.84
CA VAL A 408 13.73 5.91 -12.46
C VAL A 408 14.05 6.39 -11.05
N GLN A 409 14.60 7.59 -10.95
CA GLN A 409 15.05 8.14 -9.68
C GLN A 409 13.85 8.62 -8.86
N ILE A 410 13.78 8.17 -7.60
CA ILE A 410 12.76 8.56 -6.62
C ILE A 410 13.41 9.11 -5.35
N TRP A 411 12.92 10.25 -4.87
CA TRP A 411 13.37 10.90 -3.64
C TRP A 411 12.21 11.37 -2.79
N VAL A 412 12.50 11.72 -1.54
CA VAL A 412 11.56 12.39 -0.65
C VAL A 412 11.67 13.91 -0.81
N MET A 413 10.53 14.60 -0.84
CA MET A 413 10.49 16.06 -0.93
C MET A 413 11.13 16.70 0.31
N SER A 414 12.15 17.54 0.12
CA SER A 414 12.69 18.42 1.13
C SER A 414 11.96 19.77 1.12
N LEU A 415 12.38 20.70 1.99
CA LEU A 415 11.90 22.09 1.97
C LEU A 415 12.02 22.70 0.56
N ARG A 416 13.10 22.42 -0.15
CA ARG A 416 13.34 22.90 -1.52
C ARG A 416 12.24 22.47 -2.48
N GLU A 417 11.89 21.18 -2.50
CA GLU A 417 10.87 20.65 -3.40
C GLU A 417 9.46 21.10 -3.00
N PHE A 418 9.17 21.26 -1.71
CA PHE A 418 7.89 21.82 -1.27
C PHE A 418 7.74 23.28 -1.71
N THR A 419 8.76 24.11 -1.53
CA THR A 419 8.78 25.51 -1.97
C THR A 419 8.66 25.61 -3.49
N HIS A 420 9.38 24.77 -4.24
CA HIS A 420 9.26 24.74 -5.69
C HIS A 420 7.84 24.34 -6.14
N CYS A 421 7.28 23.30 -5.51
CA CYS A 421 5.93 22.85 -5.83
C CYS A 421 4.86 23.90 -5.46
N TRP A 422 5.06 24.65 -4.38
CA TRP A 422 4.20 25.78 -3.99
C TRP A 422 4.17 26.87 -5.06
N VAL A 423 5.34 27.35 -5.48
CA VAL A 423 5.48 28.44 -6.45
C VAL A 423 4.91 28.06 -7.83
N LYS A 424 5.07 26.80 -8.26
CA LYS A 424 4.68 26.38 -9.62
C LYS A 424 3.25 25.90 -9.74
N PHE A 425 2.68 25.28 -8.71
CA PHE A 425 1.41 24.55 -8.82
C PHE A 425 0.30 25.06 -7.92
N VAL A 426 0.55 26.06 -7.06
CA VAL A 426 -0.45 26.57 -6.11
C VAL A 426 -0.87 27.98 -6.49
N ASN A 427 -2.16 28.28 -6.36
CA ASN A 427 -2.66 29.63 -6.42
C ASN A 427 -2.34 30.34 -5.08
N HIS A 428 -1.07 30.71 -4.92
CA HIS A 428 -0.56 31.28 -3.68
C HIS A 428 -0.73 32.81 -3.60
N GLY A 429 -1.12 33.48 -4.69
CA GLY A 429 -1.41 34.91 -4.70
C GLY A 429 -0.24 35.78 -4.25
N GLY A 430 0.99 35.39 -4.58
CA GLY A 430 2.21 36.08 -4.14
C GLY A 430 2.71 35.72 -2.73
N CYS A 431 1.92 35.01 -1.92
CA CYS A 431 2.37 34.59 -0.59
C CYS A 431 3.47 33.52 -0.71
N PRO A 432 4.55 33.61 0.09
CA PRO A 432 5.57 32.57 0.16
C PRO A 432 5.02 31.29 0.78
N PHE A 433 5.76 30.19 0.64
CA PHE A 433 5.47 28.95 1.37
C PHE A 433 5.89 29.13 2.83
N GLU A 434 5.02 28.79 3.76
CA GLU A 434 5.23 28.91 5.21
C GLU A 434 5.51 27.52 5.82
N PRO A 435 6.77 27.04 5.84
CA PRO A 435 7.12 25.73 6.38
C PRO A 435 6.89 25.63 7.89
N GLU A 436 6.83 26.75 8.60
CA GLU A 436 6.59 26.82 10.05
C GLU A 436 5.21 26.26 10.43
N LEU A 437 4.25 26.31 9.52
CA LEU A 437 2.93 25.68 9.69
C LEU A 437 3.00 24.15 9.70
N TRP A 438 4.12 23.57 9.25
CA TRP A 438 4.31 22.13 9.18
C TRP A 438 5.30 21.69 10.25
N ASP A 439 4.77 21.28 11.40
CA ASP A 439 5.57 20.82 12.55
C ASP A 439 6.67 19.84 12.11
N ARG A 440 7.93 20.25 12.31
CA ARG A 440 9.14 19.47 12.04
C ARG A 440 9.25 18.95 10.59
N LEU A 441 8.86 19.77 9.60
CA LEU A 441 8.89 19.40 8.17
C LEU A 441 10.20 18.74 7.75
N GLU A 442 11.34 19.39 7.97
CA GLU A 442 12.65 18.90 7.49
C GLU A 442 13.06 17.60 8.20
N GLN A 443 12.90 17.54 9.52
CA GLN A 443 13.21 16.33 10.31
C GLN A 443 12.37 15.13 9.84
N ARG A 444 11.11 15.37 9.48
CA ARG A 444 10.23 14.33 8.91
C ARG A 444 10.68 13.93 7.51
N SER A 445 11.00 14.89 6.64
CA SER A 445 11.54 14.59 5.30
C SER A 445 12.80 13.73 5.40
N GLN A 446 13.73 14.06 6.32
CA GLN A 446 14.92 13.24 6.56
C GLN A 446 14.58 11.84 7.07
N SER A 447 13.66 11.70 8.03
CA SER A 447 13.24 10.40 8.53
C SER A 447 12.61 9.52 7.45
N ILE A 448 11.80 10.11 6.58
CA ILE A 448 11.18 9.43 5.45
C ILE A 448 12.24 9.08 4.39
N GLN A 449 13.22 9.95 4.13
CA GLN A 449 14.34 9.68 3.23
C GLN A 449 15.18 8.51 3.72
N ASN A 450 15.59 8.51 5.00
CA ASN A 450 16.32 7.39 5.61
C ASN A 450 15.53 6.07 5.52
N ARG A 451 14.19 6.13 5.55
CA ARG A 451 13.35 4.95 5.32
C ARG A 451 13.35 4.52 3.86
N LEU A 452 13.30 5.46 2.91
CA LEU A 452 13.39 5.18 1.48
C LEU A 452 14.74 4.55 1.14
N ASP A 453 15.84 5.10 1.65
CA ASP A 453 17.21 4.59 1.41
C ASP A 453 17.34 3.13 1.87
N ARG A 454 16.85 2.82 3.09
CA ARG A 454 16.78 1.44 3.59
C ARG A 454 15.94 0.52 2.70
N ILE A 455 14.84 1.02 2.14
CA ILE A 455 14.01 0.24 1.20
C ILE A 455 14.77 -0.05 -0.08
N LEU A 456 15.49 0.94 -0.61
CA LEU A 456 16.26 0.85 -1.84
C LEU A 456 17.59 0.09 -1.68
N GLY A 457 17.98 -0.24 -0.44
CA GLY A 457 19.26 -0.89 -0.16
C GLY A 457 20.45 0.07 -0.26
N LEU A 458 20.21 1.38 -0.16
CA LEU A 458 21.25 2.39 -0.10
C LEU A 458 21.75 2.44 1.35
N THR A 459 22.94 1.89 1.60
CA THR A 459 23.57 1.98 2.91
C THR A 459 23.92 3.45 3.19
N PRO A 460 23.50 4.02 4.33
CA PRO A 460 24.03 5.32 4.73
C PRO A 460 25.54 5.15 4.95
N VAL A 461 26.33 5.98 4.28
CA VAL A 461 27.74 6.15 4.62
C VAL A 461 27.76 6.83 5.98
N THR A 462 27.64 6.06 7.05
CA THR A 462 28.04 6.53 8.37
C THR A 462 29.55 6.61 8.34
N ALA A 463 30.09 7.80 8.57
CA ALA A 463 31.50 8.01 8.85
C ALA A 463 31.97 6.95 9.85
N THR A 464 32.75 5.98 9.38
CA THR A 464 33.44 5.05 10.25
C THR A 464 34.40 5.87 11.08
N CYS A 465 34.12 5.96 12.39
CA CYS A 465 35.10 6.37 13.37
C CYS A 465 36.39 5.61 13.11
N ALA A 466 37.39 6.32 12.61
CA ALA A 466 38.75 5.86 12.61
C ALA A 466 39.18 5.77 14.07
N THR A 467 39.27 4.55 14.61
CA THR A 467 40.12 4.29 15.76
C THR A 467 40.45 2.80 15.87
N SER A 468 41.75 2.54 16.00
CA SER A 468 42.43 1.28 16.35
C SER A 468 42.55 0.18 15.27
N CYS A 469 43.54 0.36 14.39
CA CYS A 469 44.42 -0.74 13.97
C CYS A 469 45.88 -0.28 14.06
N PRO A 470 46.72 -0.86 14.92
CA PRO A 470 48.12 -0.50 15.03
C PRO A 470 48.93 -1.36 14.05
N HIS A 471 48.96 -1.00 12.77
CA HIS A 471 49.96 -1.55 11.86
C HIS A 471 50.42 -0.52 10.82
N PRO A 472 51.73 -0.39 10.53
CA PRO A 472 52.26 0.71 9.72
C PRO A 472 52.06 0.58 8.21
N CYS A 473 51.23 -0.36 7.74
CA CYS A 473 51.12 -0.69 6.31
C CYS A 473 49.91 -0.06 5.59
N CYS A 474 49.10 0.76 6.28
CA CYS A 474 47.91 1.42 5.71
C CYS A 474 48.05 2.95 5.63
N SER A 475 49.24 3.44 5.25
CA SER A 475 49.46 4.86 4.97
C SER A 475 49.55 5.10 3.46
N ALA A 476 48.42 5.00 2.77
CA ALA A 476 48.22 5.67 1.50
C ALA A 476 47.09 6.69 1.72
N VAL A 477 47.45 7.86 2.24
CA VAL A 477 46.56 9.00 2.35
C VAL A 477 46.36 9.53 0.93
N LEU A 478 45.24 9.19 0.29
CA LEU A 478 44.72 9.99 -0.82
C LEU A 478 44.17 11.28 -0.20
N THR A 479 44.84 12.38 -0.46
CA THR A 479 44.49 13.71 0.04
C THR A 479 43.22 14.22 -0.63
N LEU A 480 42.52 15.13 0.05
CA LEU A 480 41.25 15.76 -0.35
C LEU A 480 41.35 16.66 -1.60
N GLU A 481 42.42 16.54 -2.38
CA GLU A 481 42.61 17.23 -3.67
C GLU A 481 42.25 16.33 -4.87
N ASP A 482 42.16 15.01 -4.69
CA ASP A 482 41.77 14.08 -5.77
C ASP A 482 40.24 13.95 -5.99
N LEU A 483 39.41 14.51 -5.08
CA LEU A 483 37.94 14.48 -5.19
C LEU A 483 37.32 15.71 -5.86
N THR A 484 38.13 16.70 -6.27
CA THR A 484 37.68 17.87 -7.05
C THR A 484 38.07 17.82 -8.54
N ALA A 485 38.65 16.71 -9.02
CA ALA A 485 39.07 16.57 -10.42
C ALA A 485 38.00 16.09 -11.41
N ASN A 486 36.79 15.69 -10.98
CA ASN A 486 35.74 15.19 -11.89
C ASN A 486 34.58 16.16 -12.18
N PHE A 487 34.77 17.47 -11.97
CA PHE A 487 33.80 18.52 -12.36
C PHE A 487 34.32 19.56 -13.36
N ARG A 488 35.42 19.28 -14.07
CA ARG A 488 35.86 20.07 -15.22
C ARG A 488 36.25 19.17 -16.38
N ASN A 489 35.29 18.80 -17.21
CA ASN A 489 35.47 18.52 -18.63
C ASN A 489 34.10 18.48 -19.32
N LEU A 490 33.59 19.67 -19.63
CA LEU A 490 32.66 19.96 -20.75
C LEU A 490 32.74 21.48 -21.00
N GLN A 491 33.90 21.91 -21.47
CA GLN A 491 34.06 23.06 -22.36
C GLN A 491 35.16 22.68 -23.35
N LEU A 492 34.74 22.01 -24.42
CA LEU A 492 34.99 22.40 -25.81
C LEU A 492 33.78 21.94 -26.62
#